data_AF-A0A844MT02-F1
#
_entry.id   AF-A0A844MT02-F1
#
_cell.length_a   1.000
_cell.length_b   1.000
_cell.length_c   1.000
_cell.angle_alpha   90.00
_cell.angle_beta   90.00
_cell.angle_gamma   90.00
#
_symmetry.space_group_name_H-M   'P 1'
#
loop_
_entity.id
_entity.type
_entity.pdbx_description
1 polymer ?
#
loop_
_entity_poly.entity_id
_entity_poly.type
_entity_poly.pdbx_seq_one_letter_code
_entity_poly.pdbx_strand_id
1 'polypeptide(L)'
;MSNTIDSNGKTPLGYYKKAIENLRRTHKELQEELYNLKTNYSPTLESNIQSYQTEINKLKSELKITQERLLITEESAIEAINIADNFQSELQNLKELMSAIQLSRNSKIFEELAQIKEQLIYLQAQIQQPKFEEHLQSKILQALSNLQSQYSNLEAELTLISLASGWDYTKLKELLVGNKWNEADLETYNAILKVSEREGECWLDDGNIRQFPRHDLRIINNLWLKYSNGKFGFSIQKRIWQDANEDYKRFGDRVGWLFNLVNNEWTKYEDYIFSLSAPEGHLPSTVRIVGLGYRSVEELPHRLKIFLSKY
;
A
#
# COMPACT_ATOMS: atom_id res chain seq x y z
N MET A 1 -70.72 95.34 6.95
CA MET A 1 -70.92 93.88 6.76
C MET A 1 -69.87 93.39 5.78
N SER A 2 -69.01 92.46 6.19
CA SER A 2 -68.78 91.22 5.44
C SER A 2 -67.83 90.33 6.26
N ASN A 3 -68.39 89.55 7.18
CA ASN A 3 -67.74 88.35 7.66
C ASN A 3 -67.83 87.35 6.51
N THR A 4 -66.78 87.26 5.70
CA THR A 4 -66.63 86.19 4.71
C THR A 4 -66.38 84.89 5.47
N ILE A 5 -67.46 84.16 5.70
CA ILE A 5 -67.49 82.79 6.20
C ILE A 5 -67.61 81.91 4.96
N ASP A 6 -66.73 80.91 4.82
CA ASP A 6 -66.78 80.00 3.66
C ASP A 6 -67.88 78.93 3.80
N SER A 7 -68.04 78.09 2.77
CA SER A 7 -69.10 77.09 2.62
C SER A 7 -69.17 76.03 3.73
N ASN A 8 -68.21 75.99 4.66
CA ASN A 8 -68.20 75.11 5.84
C ASN A 8 -68.40 75.87 7.16
N GLY A 9 -68.85 77.13 7.12
CA GLY A 9 -69.22 77.89 8.31
C GLY A 9 -68.04 78.44 9.12
N LYS A 10 -66.83 78.57 8.53
CA LYS A 10 -65.65 79.10 9.24
C LYS A 10 -65.08 80.35 8.59
N THR A 11 -64.67 81.31 9.43
CA THR A 11 -63.90 82.49 8.99
C THR A 11 -62.48 82.07 8.59
N PRO A 12 -61.79 82.78 7.68
CA PRO A 12 -60.38 82.54 7.35
C PRO A 12 -59.51 82.40 8.61
N LEU A 13 -59.77 83.23 9.62
CA LEU A 13 -59.15 83.19 10.94
C LEU A 13 -59.36 81.87 11.70
N GLY A 14 -60.50 81.20 11.52
CA GLY A 14 -60.83 79.90 12.10
C GLY A 14 -60.08 78.73 11.47
N TYR A 15 -59.80 78.78 10.16
CA TYR A 15 -58.93 77.80 9.50
C TYR A 15 -57.49 77.95 9.93
N TYR A 16 -56.98 79.19 10.00
CA TYR A 16 -55.63 79.45 10.52
C TYR A 16 -55.49 79.02 11.99
N LYS A 17 -56.49 79.28 12.84
CA LYS A 17 -56.47 78.78 14.23
C LYS A 17 -56.39 77.26 14.31
N LYS A 18 -57.23 76.53 13.57
CA LYS A 18 -57.22 75.06 13.58
C LYS A 18 -55.91 74.49 12.99
N ALA A 19 -55.35 75.13 11.96
CA ALA A 19 -54.05 74.75 11.41
C ALA A 19 -52.91 74.98 12.41
N ILE A 20 -52.90 76.11 13.13
CA ILE A 20 -51.92 76.40 14.19
C ILE A 20 -52.05 75.40 15.34
N GLU A 21 -53.27 75.05 15.72
CA GLU A 21 -53.53 74.09 16.81
C GLU A 21 -53.13 72.66 16.43
N ASN A 22 -53.40 72.25 15.18
CA ASN A 22 -52.88 71.00 14.63
C ASN A 22 -51.35 71.00 14.57
N LEU A 23 -50.72 72.08 14.09
CA LEU A 23 -49.26 72.21 14.05
C LEU A 23 -48.64 72.12 15.44
N ARG A 24 -49.26 72.74 16.46
CA ARG A 24 -48.83 72.64 17.86
C ARG A 24 -48.95 71.21 18.40
N ARG A 25 -50.04 70.50 18.07
CA ARG A 25 -50.24 69.10 18.48
C ARG A 25 -49.17 68.20 17.83
N THR A 26 -48.98 68.30 16.52
CA THR A 26 -47.95 67.52 15.82
C THR A 26 -46.54 67.87 16.28
N HIS A 27 -46.27 69.14 16.61
CA HIS A 27 -44.98 69.54 17.17
C HIS A 27 -44.73 68.88 18.53
N LYS A 28 -45.77 68.79 19.37
CA LYS A 28 -45.68 68.14 20.68
C LYS A 28 -45.51 66.62 20.56
N GLU A 29 -46.26 65.97 19.67
CA GLU A 29 -46.12 64.54 19.37
C GLU A 29 -44.71 64.21 18.86
N LEU A 30 -44.18 65.02 17.92
CA LEU A 30 -42.81 64.86 17.44
C LEU A 30 -41.76 65.11 18.53
N GLN A 31 -41.99 66.03 19.46
CA GLN A 31 -41.09 66.25 20.59
C GLN A 31 -41.07 65.05 21.55
N GLU A 32 -42.21 64.42 21.81
CA GLU A 32 -42.31 63.21 22.63
C GLU A 32 -41.64 62.00 21.96
N GLU A 33 -41.79 61.83 20.64
CA GLU A 33 -41.07 60.81 19.87
C GLU A 33 -39.55 61.06 19.87
N LEU A 34 -39.12 62.30 19.63
CA LEU A 34 -37.70 62.68 19.69
C LEU A 34 -37.13 62.42 21.08
N TYR A 35 -37.90 62.73 22.12
CA TYR A 35 -37.51 62.46 23.49
C TYR A 35 -37.34 60.95 23.73
N ASN A 36 -38.32 60.12 23.37
CA ASN A 36 -38.25 58.66 23.50
C ASN A 36 -37.12 58.02 22.69
N LEU A 37 -36.88 58.47 21.45
CA LEU A 37 -35.75 58.01 20.64
C LEU A 37 -34.41 58.32 21.31
N LYS A 38 -34.29 59.52 21.88
CA LYS A 38 -33.06 59.98 22.53
C LYS A 38 -32.84 59.34 23.89
N THR A 39 -33.89 59.09 24.67
CA THR A 39 -33.79 58.54 26.03
C THR A 39 -33.78 57.02 26.08
N ASN A 40 -34.54 56.34 25.22
CA ASN A 40 -34.69 54.89 25.31
C ASN A 40 -33.90 54.12 24.24
N TYR A 41 -33.76 54.65 23.03
CA TYR A 41 -33.14 53.89 21.93
C TYR A 41 -31.66 54.22 21.72
N SER A 42 -31.27 55.50 21.78
CA SER A 42 -29.86 55.94 21.63
C SER A 42 -28.91 55.26 22.61
N PRO A 43 -29.21 55.20 23.93
CA PRO A 43 -28.29 54.61 24.90
C PRO A 43 -28.15 53.08 24.75
N THR A 44 -29.24 52.40 24.36
CA THR A 44 -29.20 50.95 24.11
C THR A 44 -28.36 50.61 22.88
N LEU A 45 -28.48 51.39 21.81
CA LEU A 45 -27.64 51.26 20.62
C LEU A 45 -26.17 51.53 20.94
N GLU A 46 -25.87 52.59 21.70
CA GLU A 46 -24.50 52.90 22.14
C GLU A 46 -23.91 51.77 23.00
N SER A 47 -24.68 51.25 23.95
CA SER A 47 -24.28 50.10 24.78
C SER A 47 -23.98 48.85 23.95
N ASN A 48 -24.84 48.52 22.98
CA ASN A 48 -24.65 47.37 22.09
C ASN A 48 -23.41 47.56 21.21
N ILE A 49 -23.20 48.75 20.64
CA ILE A 49 -22.00 49.07 19.86
C ILE A 49 -20.75 48.87 20.71
N GLN A 50 -20.76 49.33 21.96
CA GLN A 50 -19.63 49.21 22.87
C GLN A 50 -19.37 47.76 23.29
N SER A 51 -20.44 46.97 23.48
CA SER A 51 -20.36 45.52 23.69
C SER A 51 -19.72 44.81 22.49
N TYR A 52 -20.19 45.07 21.28
CA TYR A 52 -19.63 44.49 20.06
C TYR A 52 -18.18 44.92 19.82
N GLN A 53 -17.83 46.18 20.10
CA GLN A 53 -16.43 46.64 20.03
C GLN A 53 -15.53 45.88 21.01
N THR A 54 -16.02 45.60 22.21
CA THR A 54 -15.29 44.82 23.21
C THR A 54 -15.06 43.38 22.74
N GLU A 55 -16.10 42.75 22.18
CA GLU A 55 -16.03 41.39 21.65
C GLU A 55 -15.10 41.28 20.43
N ILE A 56 -15.15 42.25 19.50
CA ILE A 56 -14.24 42.33 18.36
C ILE A 56 -12.78 42.45 18.82
N ASN A 57 -12.50 43.27 19.84
CA ASN A 57 -11.15 43.41 20.36
C ASN A 57 -10.65 42.12 21.02
N LYS A 58 -11.54 41.41 21.73
CA LYS A 58 -11.23 40.09 22.30
C LYS A 58 -10.90 39.07 21.19
N LEU A 59 -11.75 38.96 20.17
CA LEU A 59 -11.53 38.06 19.04
C LEU A 59 -10.24 38.37 18.28
N LYS A 60 -9.89 39.65 18.11
CA LYS A 60 -8.60 40.05 17.51
C LYS A 60 -7.40 39.57 18.33
N SER A 61 -7.49 39.66 19.65
CA SER A 61 -6.41 39.20 20.53
C SER A 61 -6.26 37.67 20.48
N GLU A 62 -7.37 36.93 20.48
CA GLU A 62 -7.38 35.47 20.33
C GLU A 62 -6.86 35.02 18.96
N LEU A 63 -7.22 35.73 17.88
CA LEU A 63 -6.74 35.44 16.53
C LEU A 63 -5.22 35.58 16.45
N LYS A 64 -4.65 36.63 17.05
CA LYS A 64 -3.21 36.86 17.07
C LYS A 64 -2.47 35.74 17.79
N ILE A 65 -2.95 35.33 18.98
CA ILE A 65 -2.36 34.23 19.74
C ILE A 65 -2.42 32.92 18.95
N THR A 66 -3.54 32.68 18.26
CA THR A 66 -3.71 31.48 17.43
C THR A 66 -2.74 31.46 16.25
N GLN A 67 -2.50 32.61 15.61
CA GLN A 67 -1.52 32.73 14.52
C GLN A 67 -0.09 32.48 14.98
N GLU A 68 0.31 33.03 16.13
CA GLU A 68 1.64 32.78 16.70
C GLU A 68 1.83 31.29 17.07
N ARG A 69 0.80 30.65 17.62
CA ARG A 69 0.82 29.20 17.90
C ARG A 69 0.93 28.38 16.63
N LEU A 70 0.20 28.75 15.58
CA LEU A 70 0.22 28.05 14.29
C LEU A 70 1.63 28.07 13.69
N LEU A 71 2.29 29.22 13.72
CA LEU A 71 3.66 29.37 13.20
C LEU A 71 4.64 28.43 13.92
N ILE A 72 4.60 28.41 15.25
CA ILE A 72 5.45 27.52 16.06
C ILE A 72 5.16 26.04 15.75
N THR A 73 3.89 25.68 15.58
CA THR A 73 3.54 24.30 15.22
C THR A 73 4.00 23.91 13.82
N GLU A 74 3.97 24.84 12.86
CA GLU A 74 4.47 24.62 11.50
C GLU A 74 6.00 24.43 11.50
N GLU A 75 6.73 25.26 12.24
CA GLU A 75 8.19 25.11 12.39
C GLU A 75 8.55 23.76 13.03
N SER A 76 7.87 23.38 14.10
CA SER A 76 8.07 22.08 14.76
C SER A 76 7.72 20.90 13.85
N ALA A 77 6.69 21.04 13.00
CA ALA A 77 6.33 20.01 12.04
C ALA A 77 7.40 19.84 10.94
N ILE A 78 7.97 20.94 10.44
CA ILE A 78 9.06 20.90 9.45
C ILE A 78 10.30 20.22 10.05
N GLU A 79 10.65 20.53 11.30
CA GLU A 79 11.75 19.88 12.00
C GLU A 79 11.51 18.37 12.15
N ALA A 80 10.30 17.98 12.55
CA ALA A 80 9.92 16.57 12.65
C ALA A 80 10.02 15.82 11.30
N ILE A 81 9.62 16.46 10.19
CA ILE A 81 9.75 15.91 8.84
C ILE A 81 11.23 15.71 8.48
N ASN A 82 12.07 16.71 8.69
CA ASN A 82 13.51 16.60 8.39
C ASN A 82 14.18 15.49 9.20
N ILE A 83 13.81 15.33 10.46
CA ILE A 83 14.28 14.24 11.32
C ILE A 83 13.83 12.89 10.75
N ALA A 84 12.56 12.76 10.36
CA ALA A 84 12.02 11.54 9.78
C ALA A 84 12.72 11.16 8.47
N ASP A 85 12.96 12.12 7.58
CA ASP A 85 13.68 11.90 6.31
C ASP A 85 15.13 11.43 6.54
N ASN A 86 15.82 11.98 7.55
CA ASN A 86 17.16 11.53 7.90
C ASN A 86 17.15 10.08 8.42
N PHE A 87 16.23 9.75 9.34
CA PHE A 87 16.08 8.37 9.82
C PHE A 87 15.72 7.39 8.69
N GLN A 88 14.88 7.80 7.74
CA GLN A 88 14.55 7.00 6.57
C GLN A 88 15.81 6.68 5.74
N SER A 89 16.68 7.68 5.52
CA SER A 89 17.94 7.48 4.78
C SER A 89 18.91 6.57 5.53
N GLU A 90 19.04 6.69 6.85
CA GLU A 90 19.90 5.82 7.66
C GLU A 90 19.39 4.37 7.65
N LEU A 91 18.08 4.16 7.76
CA LEU A 91 17.46 2.84 7.66
C LEU A 91 17.73 2.20 6.30
N GLN A 92 17.66 2.97 5.21
CA GLN A 92 17.97 2.47 3.87
C GLN A 92 19.44 2.02 3.75
N ASN A 93 20.38 2.83 4.24
CA ASN A 93 21.80 2.47 4.25
C ASN A 93 22.06 1.20 5.08
N LEU A 94 21.39 1.06 6.23
CA LEU A 94 21.51 -0.14 7.07
C LEU A 94 20.96 -1.39 6.37
N LYS A 95 19.81 -1.28 5.68
CA LYS A 95 19.25 -2.38 4.88
C LYS A 95 20.21 -2.83 3.79
N GLU A 96 20.79 -1.89 3.04
CA GLU A 96 21.76 -2.19 1.99
C GLU A 96 23.01 -2.89 2.54
N LEU A 97 23.53 -2.40 3.68
CA LEU A 97 24.69 -3.01 4.34
C LEU A 97 24.36 -4.43 4.84
N MET A 98 23.19 -4.65 5.44
CA MET A 98 22.77 -5.98 5.90
C MET A 98 22.62 -6.95 4.72
N SER A 99 22.02 -6.51 3.62
CA SER A 99 21.92 -7.32 2.40
C SER A 99 23.30 -7.69 1.89
N ALA A 100 24.22 -6.72 1.76
CA ALA A 100 25.59 -6.98 1.30
C ALA A 100 26.35 -7.97 2.20
N ILE A 101 26.19 -7.87 3.52
CA ILE A 101 26.79 -8.81 4.48
C ILE A 101 26.22 -10.21 4.30
N GLN A 102 24.90 -10.33 4.18
CA GLN A 102 24.22 -11.62 4.01
C GLN A 102 24.64 -12.30 2.69
N LEU A 103 24.71 -11.53 1.60
CA LEU A 103 25.17 -12.01 0.31
C LEU A 103 26.62 -12.51 0.35
N SER A 104 27.52 -11.73 0.95
CA SER A 104 28.93 -12.10 1.12
C SER A 104 29.09 -13.39 1.95
N ARG A 105 28.34 -13.50 3.05
CA ARG A 105 28.34 -14.69 3.90
C ARG A 105 27.84 -15.91 3.15
N ASN A 106 26.70 -15.80 2.46
CA ASN A 106 26.14 -16.91 1.71
C ASN A 106 27.09 -17.36 0.59
N SER A 107 27.71 -16.42 -0.14
CA SER A 107 28.70 -16.74 -1.19
C SER A 107 29.86 -17.58 -0.66
N LYS A 108 30.42 -17.21 0.50
CA LYS A 108 31.52 -17.98 1.13
C LYS A 108 31.08 -19.38 1.52
N ILE A 109 29.88 -19.53 2.08
CA ILE A 109 29.32 -20.84 2.41
C ILE A 109 29.18 -21.71 1.16
N PHE A 110 28.73 -21.15 0.03
CA PHE A 110 28.65 -21.88 -1.23
C PHE A 110 30.02 -22.30 -1.78
N GLU A 111 31.04 -21.45 -1.67
CA GLU A 111 32.40 -21.78 -2.07
C GLU A 111 32.99 -22.91 -1.21
N GLU A 112 32.82 -22.84 0.12
CA GLU A 112 33.25 -23.89 1.05
C GLU A 112 32.55 -25.23 0.76
N LEU A 113 31.24 -25.19 0.48
CA LEU A 113 30.48 -26.37 0.11
C LEU A 113 30.91 -26.96 -1.24
N ALA A 114 31.25 -26.13 -2.23
CA ALA A 114 31.77 -26.61 -3.49
C ALA A 114 33.10 -27.35 -3.30
N GLN A 115 34.00 -26.81 -2.47
CA GLN A 115 35.28 -27.45 -2.14
C GLN A 115 35.08 -28.78 -1.40
N ILE A 116 34.15 -28.84 -0.43
CA ILE A 116 33.82 -30.08 0.28
C ILE A 116 33.27 -31.13 -0.70
N LYS A 117 32.43 -30.73 -1.66
CA LYS A 117 31.88 -31.62 -2.69
C LYS A 117 33.00 -32.24 -3.54
N GLU A 118 33.96 -31.44 -3.99
CA GLU A 118 35.11 -31.92 -4.75
C GLU A 118 35.98 -32.88 -3.95
N GLN A 119 36.25 -32.57 -2.67
CA GLN A 119 37.02 -33.44 -1.78
C GLN A 119 36.30 -34.78 -1.53
N LEU A 120 34.98 -34.77 -1.36
CA LEU A 120 34.19 -35.99 -1.22
C LEU A 120 34.31 -36.87 -2.48
N ILE A 121 34.16 -36.29 -3.68
CA ILE A 121 34.30 -37.01 -4.95
C ILE A 121 35.70 -37.62 -5.07
N TYR A 122 36.74 -36.84 -4.75
CA TYR A 122 38.12 -37.30 -4.79
C TYR A 122 38.36 -38.49 -3.84
N LEU A 123 37.90 -38.40 -2.59
CA LEU A 123 38.05 -39.48 -1.62
C LEU A 123 37.31 -40.75 -2.05
N GLN A 124 36.09 -40.59 -2.59
CA GLN A 124 35.29 -41.70 -3.10
C GLN A 124 36.02 -42.45 -4.22
N ALA A 125 36.71 -41.72 -5.12
CA ALA A 125 37.53 -42.31 -6.19
C ALA A 125 38.78 -43.04 -5.67
N GLN A 126 39.42 -42.54 -4.59
CA GLN A 126 40.60 -43.18 -3.99
C GLN A 126 40.27 -44.52 -3.30
N ILE A 127 39.11 -44.62 -2.64
CA ILE A 127 38.70 -45.82 -1.89
C ILE A 127 38.33 -46.98 -2.80
N GLN A 128 37.85 -46.70 -4.01
CA GLN A 128 37.54 -47.73 -5.02
C GLN A 128 38.79 -48.40 -5.61
N GLN A 129 40.01 -47.96 -5.25
CA GLN A 129 41.23 -48.64 -5.69
C GLN A 129 41.44 -49.97 -4.95
N PRO A 130 41.99 -51.01 -5.63
CA PRO A 130 42.11 -52.37 -5.11
C PRO A 130 43.15 -52.57 -3.99
N LYS A 131 43.67 -51.48 -3.39
CA LYS A 131 44.76 -51.49 -2.40
C LYS A 131 44.31 -51.48 -0.94
N PHE A 132 43.02 -51.38 -0.65
CA PHE A 132 42.49 -51.22 0.72
C PHE A 132 41.81 -52.51 1.24
N GLU A 133 41.89 -52.75 2.55
CA GLU A 133 41.20 -53.86 3.21
C GLU A 133 39.67 -53.71 3.08
N GLU A 134 39.01 -54.77 2.59
CA GLU A 134 37.59 -54.80 2.20
C GLU A 134 36.64 -54.38 3.34
N HIS A 135 36.93 -54.78 4.58
CA HIS A 135 36.13 -54.40 5.75
C HIS A 135 36.24 -52.90 6.08
N LEU A 136 37.44 -52.32 5.92
CA LEU A 136 37.67 -50.89 6.14
C LEU A 136 37.03 -50.07 5.02
N GLN A 137 37.08 -50.54 3.76
CA GLN A 137 36.39 -49.91 2.63
C GLN A 137 34.88 -49.81 2.87
N SER A 138 34.23 -50.87 3.35
CA SER A 138 32.77 -50.85 3.58
C SER A 138 32.33 -49.80 4.60
N LYS A 139 33.09 -49.65 5.70
CA LYS A 139 32.84 -48.64 6.74
C LYS A 139 33.04 -47.22 6.23
N ILE A 140 34.08 -46.99 5.44
CA ILE A 140 34.35 -45.66 4.87
C ILE A 140 33.28 -45.32 3.82
N LEU A 141 32.87 -46.27 2.99
CA LEU A 141 31.83 -46.07 1.99
C LEU A 141 30.48 -45.71 2.63
N GLN A 142 30.14 -46.36 3.76
CA GLN A 142 28.94 -46.04 4.54
C GLN A 142 29.00 -44.62 5.15
N ALA A 143 30.16 -44.23 5.72
CA ALA A 143 30.36 -42.89 6.24
C ALA A 143 30.26 -41.81 5.14
N LEU A 144 30.83 -42.07 3.96
CA LEU A 144 30.74 -41.18 2.80
C LEU A 144 29.29 -41.05 2.30
N SER A 145 28.52 -42.13 2.25
CA SER A 145 27.09 -42.08 1.88
C SER A 145 26.27 -41.22 2.84
N ASN A 146 26.55 -41.31 4.14
CA ASN A 146 25.89 -40.49 5.16
C ASN A 146 26.26 -39.00 5.01
N LEU A 147 27.55 -38.70 4.81
CA LEU A 147 28.03 -37.34 4.52
C LEU A 147 27.41 -36.76 3.26
N GLN A 148 27.28 -37.56 2.20
CA GLN A 148 26.67 -37.14 0.95
C GLN A 148 25.18 -36.84 1.09
N SER A 149 24.48 -37.57 1.96
CA SER A 149 23.09 -37.29 2.32
C SER A 149 22.97 -35.99 3.12
N GLN A 150 23.86 -35.76 4.10
CA GLN A 150 23.90 -34.51 4.88
C GLN A 150 24.21 -33.31 3.99
N TYR A 151 25.19 -33.44 3.09
CA TYR A 151 25.53 -32.41 2.10
C TYR A 151 24.34 -32.07 1.22
N SER A 152 23.64 -33.09 0.69
CA SER A 152 22.46 -32.89 -0.15
C SER A 152 21.33 -32.16 0.59
N ASN A 153 21.15 -32.44 1.88
CA ASN A 153 20.18 -31.73 2.72
C ASN A 153 20.58 -30.28 2.93
N LEU A 154 21.86 -30.02 3.23
CA LEU A 154 22.36 -28.67 3.45
C LEU A 154 22.35 -27.81 2.17
N GLU A 155 22.71 -28.40 1.03
CA GLU A 155 22.58 -27.78 -0.30
C GLU A 155 21.11 -27.42 -0.57
N ALA A 156 20.17 -28.34 -0.25
CA ALA A 156 18.75 -28.09 -0.41
C ALA A 156 18.21 -26.98 0.52
N GLU A 157 18.74 -26.83 1.73
CA GLU A 157 18.39 -25.74 2.66
C GLU A 157 18.97 -24.40 2.22
N LEU A 158 20.24 -24.35 1.81
CA LEU A 158 20.87 -23.12 1.33
C LEU A 158 20.28 -22.62 0.01
N THR A 159 19.75 -23.53 -0.82
CA THR A 159 19.02 -23.16 -2.04
C THR A 159 17.68 -22.45 -1.72
N LEU A 160 17.24 -22.43 -0.47
CA LEU A 160 16.03 -21.70 -0.04
C LEU A 160 16.32 -20.26 0.37
N ILE A 161 17.58 -19.89 0.61
CA ILE A 161 17.95 -18.52 0.94
C ILE A 161 18.42 -17.84 -0.33
N SER A 162 17.76 -16.75 -0.72
CA SER A 162 18.14 -16.03 -1.92
C SER A 162 19.50 -15.37 -1.79
N LEU A 163 20.40 -15.67 -2.73
CA LEU A 163 21.64 -14.93 -2.97
C LEU A 163 21.46 -13.57 -3.64
N ALA A 164 20.25 -13.07 -3.80
CA ALA A 164 20.02 -11.72 -4.31
C ALA A 164 19.32 -10.83 -3.30
N SER A 165 18.33 -11.36 -2.60
CA SER A 165 17.54 -10.62 -1.61
C SER A 165 17.88 -10.97 -0.16
N GLY A 166 18.59 -12.09 0.08
CA GLY A 166 18.76 -12.66 1.42
C GLY A 166 17.49 -13.31 1.99
N TRP A 167 16.38 -13.35 1.23
CA TRP A 167 15.10 -13.86 1.71
C TRP A 167 15.11 -15.37 1.91
N ASP A 168 14.52 -15.84 3.01
CA ASP A 168 14.39 -17.25 3.36
C ASP A 168 13.02 -17.81 2.94
N TYR A 169 13.03 -18.72 1.97
CA TYR A 169 11.84 -19.39 1.44
C TYR A 169 11.46 -20.69 2.18
N THR A 170 12.02 -20.95 3.37
CA THR A 170 11.71 -22.13 4.18
C THR A 170 10.22 -22.26 4.49
N LYS A 171 9.55 -21.16 4.85
CA LYS A 171 8.10 -21.16 5.10
C LYS A 171 7.31 -21.58 3.86
N LEU A 172 7.66 -21.08 2.68
CA LEU A 172 7.01 -21.46 1.42
C LEU A 172 7.20 -22.97 1.16
N LYS A 173 8.42 -23.49 1.34
CA LYS A 173 8.70 -24.93 1.24
C LYS A 173 7.82 -25.75 2.19
N GLU A 174 7.73 -25.37 3.46
CA GLU A 174 6.95 -26.11 4.46
C GLU A 174 5.46 -26.17 4.10
N LEU A 175 4.90 -25.06 3.63
CA LEU A 175 3.51 -24.99 3.16
C LEU A 175 3.28 -25.91 1.96
N LEU A 176 4.19 -25.89 0.98
CA LEU A 176 4.11 -26.75 -0.21
C LEU A 176 4.28 -28.24 0.13
N VAL A 177 5.22 -28.60 1.01
CA VAL A 177 5.38 -29.98 1.52
C VAL A 177 4.09 -30.44 2.21
N GLY A 178 3.45 -29.55 2.96
CA GLY A 178 2.18 -29.81 3.63
C GLY A 178 0.95 -29.80 2.72
N ASN A 179 1.10 -29.61 1.40
CA ASN A 179 0.00 -29.43 0.44
C ASN A 179 -0.98 -28.29 0.82
N LYS A 180 -0.49 -27.27 1.55
CA LYS A 180 -1.27 -26.09 1.94
C LYS A 180 -1.22 -25.06 0.82
N TRP A 181 -1.88 -25.37 -0.29
CA TRP A 181 -1.75 -24.65 -1.56
C TRP A 181 -2.21 -23.19 -1.50
N ASN A 182 -3.26 -22.89 -0.73
CA ASN A 182 -3.76 -21.53 -0.55
C ASN A 182 -2.75 -20.68 0.23
N GLU A 183 -2.31 -21.20 1.37
CA GLU A 183 -1.33 -20.53 2.22
C GLU A 183 0.02 -20.37 1.50
N ALA A 184 0.41 -21.36 0.69
CA ALA A 184 1.62 -21.28 -0.15
C ALA A 184 1.49 -20.19 -1.22
N ASP A 185 0.32 -20.03 -1.84
CA ASP A 185 0.09 -18.96 -2.82
C ASP A 185 0.18 -17.58 -2.17
N LEU A 186 -0.47 -17.42 -1.02
CA LEU A 186 -0.43 -16.18 -0.25
C LEU A 186 0.99 -15.88 0.27
N GLU A 187 1.73 -16.89 0.73
CA GLU A 187 3.13 -16.73 1.14
C GLU A 187 4.01 -16.32 -0.04
N THR A 188 3.78 -16.90 -1.23
CA THR A 188 4.50 -16.52 -2.44
C THR A 188 4.26 -15.04 -2.76
N TYR A 189 3.02 -14.58 -2.66
CA TYR A 189 2.64 -13.16 -2.82
C TYR A 189 3.33 -12.25 -1.80
N ASN A 190 3.26 -12.61 -0.52
CA ASN A 190 3.89 -11.83 0.53
C ASN A 190 5.41 -11.77 0.37
N ALA A 191 6.06 -12.88 0.02
CA ALA A 191 7.50 -12.91 -0.22
C ALA A 191 7.91 -11.99 -1.37
N ILE A 192 7.13 -11.95 -2.46
CA ILE A 192 7.40 -11.03 -3.58
C ILE A 192 7.28 -9.56 -3.16
N LEU A 193 6.27 -9.21 -2.36
CA LEU A 193 6.12 -7.84 -1.85
C LEU A 193 7.27 -7.46 -0.91
N LYS A 194 7.66 -8.35 0.01
CA LYS A 194 8.75 -8.11 0.96
C LYS A 194 10.10 -7.94 0.29
N VAL A 195 10.43 -8.80 -0.66
CA VAL A 195 11.67 -8.68 -1.46
C VAL A 195 11.68 -7.39 -2.29
N SER A 196 10.51 -6.83 -2.60
CA SER A 196 10.39 -5.56 -3.32
C SER A 196 10.23 -4.35 -2.40
N GLU A 197 10.22 -4.52 -1.08
CA GLU A 197 9.94 -3.47 -0.08
C GLU A 197 8.60 -2.75 -0.31
N ARG A 198 7.55 -3.52 -0.64
CA ARG A 198 6.23 -3.02 -1.07
C ARG A 198 5.07 -3.62 -0.27
N GLU A 199 5.34 -4.04 0.96
CA GLU A 199 4.33 -4.64 1.84
C GLU A 199 3.20 -3.67 2.18
N GLY A 200 3.51 -2.39 2.33
CA GLY A 200 2.51 -1.35 2.65
C GLY A 200 1.59 -1.06 1.47
N GLU A 201 2.12 -1.09 0.25
CA GLU A 201 1.39 -0.81 -0.98
C GLU A 201 0.51 -1.99 -1.38
N CYS A 202 0.93 -3.22 -1.08
CA CYS A 202 0.23 -4.43 -1.51
C CYS A 202 0.13 -4.56 -3.04
N TRP A 203 1.04 -3.94 -3.79
CA TRP A 203 1.16 -4.12 -5.23
C TRP A 203 2.54 -3.71 -5.76
N LEU A 204 2.93 -4.26 -6.92
CA LEU A 204 4.14 -3.86 -7.66
C LEU A 204 3.79 -3.20 -9.00
N ASP A 205 4.49 -2.10 -9.30
CA ASP A 205 4.49 -1.48 -10.62
C ASP A 205 5.43 -2.20 -11.61
N ASP A 206 5.40 -1.77 -12.87
CA ASP A 206 6.26 -2.31 -13.92
C ASP A 206 7.76 -2.22 -13.59
N GLY A 207 8.18 -1.16 -12.90
CA GLY A 207 9.57 -0.95 -12.49
C GLY A 207 9.99 -1.96 -11.43
N ASN A 208 9.16 -2.14 -10.41
CA ASN A 208 9.35 -3.15 -9.37
C ASN A 208 9.42 -4.56 -9.97
N ILE A 209 8.50 -4.92 -10.87
CA ILE A 209 8.53 -6.22 -11.56
C ILE A 209 9.85 -6.37 -12.34
N ARG A 210 10.28 -5.32 -13.06
CA ARG A 210 11.54 -5.33 -13.82
C ARG A 210 12.78 -5.42 -12.94
N GLN A 211 12.75 -4.94 -11.71
CA GLN A 211 13.88 -5.00 -10.77
C GLN A 211 13.89 -6.26 -9.91
N PHE A 212 12.74 -6.94 -9.73
CA PHE A 212 12.64 -8.12 -8.87
C PHE A 212 13.73 -9.18 -9.17
N PRO A 213 14.46 -9.71 -8.17
CA PRO A 213 15.63 -10.52 -8.48
C PRO A 213 15.27 -11.86 -9.16
N ARG A 214 16.04 -12.23 -10.20
CA ARG A 214 15.82 -13.49 -10.94
C ARG A 214 16.08 -14.73 -10.09
N HIS A 215 16.97 -14.64 -9.12
CA HIS A 215 17.32 -15.76 -8.26
C HIS A 215 16.14 -16.14 -7.36
N ASP A 216 15.48 -15.16 -6.74
CA ASP A 216 14.24 -15.32 -5.98
C ASP A 216 13.13 -15.99 -6.81
N LEU A 217 12.89 -15.53 -8.04
CA LEU A 217 11.89 -16.14 -8.94
C LEU A 217 12.20 -17.61 -9.22
N ARG A 218 13.48 -17.97 -9.38
CA ARG A 218 13.90 -19.35 -9.62
C ARG A 218 13.65 -20.22 -8.40
N ILE A 219 13.95 -19.73 -7.19
CA ILE A 219 13.69 -20.46 -5.94
C ILE A 219 12.19 -20.75 -5.83
N ILE A 220 11.36 -19.70 -5.95
CA ILE A 220 9.90 -19.82 -5.90
C ILE A 220 9.40 -20.84 -6.93
N ASN A 221 9.77 -20.68 -8.20
CA ASN A 221 9.32 -21.58 -9.25
C ASN A 221 9.76 -23.04 -9.01
N ASN A 222 11.01 -23.26 -8.59
CA ASN A 222 11.52 -24.60 -8.35
C ASN A 222 10.80 -25.30 -7.19
N LEU A 223 10.44 -24.55 -6.15
CA LEU A 223 9.60 -25.06 -5.06
C LEU A 223 8.23 -25.48 -5.57
N TRP A 224 7.54 -24.62 -6.31
CA TRP A 224 6.24 -24.92 -6.90
C TRP A 224 6.28 -26.14 -7.82
N LEU A 225 7.26 -26.21 -8.73
CA LEU A 225 7.44 -27.37 -9.62
C LEU A 225 7.66 -28.66 -8.83
N LYS A 226 8.59 -28.65 -7.87
CA LYS A 226 8.99 -29.85 -7.13
C LYS A 226 7.82 -30.46 -6.37
N TYR A 227 7.07 -29.65 -5.64
CA TYR A 227 6.02 -30.14 -4.76
C TYR A 227 4.68 -30.34 -5.45
N SER A 228 4.48 -29.76 -6.64
CA SER A 228 3.29 -30.00 -7.48
C SER A 228 3.48 -31.10 -8.53
N ASN A 229 4.60 -31.82 -8.51
CA ASN A 229 4.97 -32.79 -9.55
C ASN A 229 4.98 -32.17 -10.96
N GLY A 230 5.54 -30.97 -11.08
CA GLY A 230 5.69 -30.22 -12.34
C GLY A 230 4.40 -29.53 -12.82
N LYS A 231 3.32 -29.53 -12.04
CA LYS A 231 2.02 -29.01 -12.46
C LYS A 231 1.85 -27.49 -12.29
N PHE A 232 2.52 -26.92 -11.30
CA PHE A 232 2.42 -25.52 -10.90
C PHE A 232 3.78 -24.82 -10.97
N GLY A 233 3.77 -23.51 -11.20
CA GLY A 233 4.96 -22.68 -11.30
C GLY A 233 4.92 -21.66 -12.45
N PHE A 234 5.74 -20.61 -12.34
CA PHE A 234 5.82 -19.54 -13.35
C PHE A 234 6.35 -20.04 -14.70
N SER A 235 7.24 -21.02 -14.70
CA SER A 235 7.72 -21.68 -15.92
C SER A 235 6.58 -22.36 -16.69
N ILE A 236 5.67 -23.03 -15.97
CA ILE A 236 4.49 -23.68 -16.53
C ILE A 236 3.53 -22.63 -17.09
N GLN A 237 3.28 -21.56 -16.34
CA GLN A 237 2.46 -20.44 -16.80
C GLN A 237 3.05 -19.77 -18.04
N LYS A 238 4.37 -19.54 -18.08
CA LYS A 238 5.05 -18.96 -19.25
C LYS A 238 4.86 -19.83 -20.49
N ARG A 239 5.00 -21.15 -20.36
CA ARG A 239 4.75 -22.08 -21.49
C ARG A 239 3.30 -21.96 -21.96
N ILE A 240 2.33 -22.00 -21.04
CA ILE A 240 0.90 -21.89 -21.38
C ILE A 240 0.58 -20.54 -22.02
N TRP A 241 1.22 -19.45 -21.57
CA TRP A 241 1.10 -18.11 -22.13
C TRP A 241 1.59 -18.04 -23.58
N GLN A 242 2.75 -18.65 -23.86
CA GLN A 242 3.29 -18.76 -25.21
C GLN A 242 2.39 -19.61 -26.11
N ASP A 243 1.93 -20.76 -25.62
CA ASP A 243 1.01 -21.64 -26.36
C ASP A 243 -0.37 -21.02 -26.58
N ALA A 244 -0.72 -19.98 -25.81
CA ALA A 244 -1.91 -19.17 -25.97
C ALA A 244 -1.71 -18.01 -26.96
N ASN A 245 -0.53 -17.89 -27.60
CA ASN A 245 -0.13 -16.76 -28.45
C ASN A 245 -0.21 -15.41 -27.74
N GLU A 246 0.13 -15.38 -26.44
CA GLU A 246 0.03 -14.18 -25.61
C GLU A 246 -1.41 -13.62 -25.51
N ASP A 247 -2.42 -14.44 -25.79
CA ASP A 247 -3.83 -14.10 -25.59
C ASP A 247 -4.22 -14.40 -24.13
N TYR A 248 -4.47 -13.34 -23.38
CA TYR A 248 -4.80 -13.42 -21.96
C TYR A 248 -6.11 -14.15 -21.64
N LYS A 249 -7.09 -14.17 -22.56
CA LYS A 249 -8.33 -14.92 -22.35
C LYS A 249 -8.07 -16.42 -22.51
N ARG A 250 -7.35 -16.80 -23.56
CA ARG A 250 -6.96 -18.20 -23.80
C ARG A 250 -6.04 -18.71 -22.69
N PHE A 251 -5.10 -17.88 -22.24
CA PHE A 251 -4.27 -18.19 -21.10
C PHE A 251 -5.12 -18.38 -19.84
N GLY A 252 -5.98 -17.40 -19.52
CA GLY A 252 -6.85 -17.43 -18.35
C GLY A 252 -7.77 -18.65 -18.31
N ASP A 253 -8.35 -19.03 -19.44
CA ASP A 253 -9.14 -20.25 -19.60
C ASP A 253 -8.30 -21.51 -19.31
N ARG A 254 -7.11 -21.64 -19.93
CA ARG A 254 -6.23 -22.80 -19.76
C ARG A 254 -5.73 -23.00 -18.34
N VAL A 255 -5.41 -21.91 -17.63
CA VAL A 255 -4.96 -21.99 -16.23
C VAL A 255 -6.12 -22.00 -15.23
N GLY A 256 -7.38 -21.99 -15.68
CA GLY A 256 -8.55 -22.02 -14.80
C GLY A 256 -8.81 -20.72 -14.04
N TRP A 257 -8.36 -19.60 -14.58
CA TRP A 257 -8.57 -18.27 -14.03
C TRP A 257 -9.77 -17.57 -14.66
N LEU A 258 -10.26 -18.00 -15.82
CA LEU A 258 -11.43 -17.41 -16.46
C LEU A 258 -12.67 -18.26 -16.17
N PHE A 259 -13.68 -17.68 -15.54
CA PHE A 259 -14.94 -18.37 -15.24
C PHE A 259 -15.83 -18.44 -16.48
N ASN A 260 -15.90 -17.35 -17.25
CA ASN A 260 -16.72 -17.28 -18.45
C ASN A 260 -16.00 -16.59 -19.61
N LEU A 261 -15.69 -17.37 -20.66
CA LEU A 261 -15.02 -16.90 -21.88
C LEU A 261 -15.86 -15.88 -22.68
N VAL A 262 -17.19 -16.01 -22.68
CA VAL A 262 -18.10 -15.15 -23.45
C VAL A 262 -18.24 -13.78 -22.80
N ASN A 263 -18.34 -13.75 -21.47
CA ASN A 263 -18.55 -12.52 -20.69
C ASN A 263 -17.24 -11.90 -20.20
N ASN A 264 -16.09 -12.52 -20.48
CA ASN A 264 -14.78 -12.18 -19.91
C ASN A 264 -14.79 -12.09 -18.38
N GLU A 265 -15.53 -13.00 -17.74
CA GLU A 265 -15.66 -13.03 -16.28
C GLU A 265 -14.51 -13.84 -15.70
N TRP A 266 -13.70 -13.20 -14.86
CA TRP A 266 -12.56 -13.82 -14.21
C TRP A 266 -12.97 -14.42 -12.86
N THR A 267 -12.45 -15.62 -12.57
CA THR A 267 -12.66 -16.30 -11.29
C THR A 267 -12.09 -15.43 -10.16
N LYS A 268 -12.87 -15.27 -9.09
CA LYS A 268 -12.43 -14.57 -7.87
C LYS A 268 -11.42 -15.43 -7.12
N TYR A 269 -10.50 -14.81 -6.39
CA TYR A 269 -9.45 -15.53 -5.68
C TYR A 269 -10.02 -16.54 -4.67
N GLU A 270 -11.14 -16.19 -4.03
CA GLU A 270 -11.85 -17.02 -3.07
C GLU A 270 -12.42 -18.30 -3.71
N ASP A 271 -12.65 -18.28 -5.03
CA ASP A 271 -13.21 -19.38 -5.81
C ASP A 271 -12.13 -20.23 -6.51
N TYR A 272 -10.85 -20.00 -6.21
CA TYR A 272 -9.74 -20.76 -6.80
C TYR A 272 -9.66 -22.20 -6.29
N ILE A 273 -9.07 -23.07 -7.12
CA ILE A 273 -8.90 -24.49 -6.80
C ILE A 273 -7.52 -24.67 -6.15
N PHE A 274 -7.46 -24.65 -4.83
CA PHE A 274 -6.23 -24.85 -4.06
C PHE A 274 -5.92 -26.32 -3.82
N SER A 275 -5.78 -27.09 -4.90
CA SER A 275 -5.37 -28.49 -4.85
C SER A 275 -4.76 -28.96 -6.17
N LEU A 276 -4.16 -30.14 -6.17
CA LEU A 276 -3.62 -30.77 -7.38
C LEU A 276 -4.69 -31.11 -8.44
N SER A 277 -6.00 -31.00 -8.14
CA SER A 277 -7.05 -31.15 -9.15
C SER A 277 -7.20 -29.93 -10.07
N ALA A 278 -6.62 -28.79 -9.72
CA ALA A 278 -6.67 -27.57 -10.53
C ALA A 278 -6.04 -27.77 -11.92
N PRO A 279 -6.31 -26.89 -12.91
CA PRO A 279 -5.61 -26.92 -14.19
C PRO A 279 -4.10 -26.72 -14.06
N GLU A 280 -3.36 -27.14 -15.08
CA GLU A 280 -1.92 -26.90 -15.14
C GLU A 280 -1.63 -25.38 -15.17
N GLY A 281 -0.63 -24.94 -14.40
CA GLY A 281 -0.30 -23.51 -14.28
C GLY A 281 -1.27 -22.68 -13.44
N HIS A 282 -2.30 -23.29 -12.81
CA HIS A 282 -3.26 -22.55 -11.98
C HIS A 282 -2.61 -21.77 -10.83
N LEU A 283 -1.54 -22.34 -10.24
CA LEU A 283 -0.79 -21.77 -9.14
C LEU A 283 0.72 -21.65 -9.50
N PRO A 284 1.48 -20.77 -8.83
CA PRO A 284 0.98 -19.71 -7.97
C PRO A 284 0.23 -18.64 -8.78
N SER A 285 -0.88 -18.14 -8.26
CA SER A 285 -1.58 -16.98 -8.82
C SER A 285 -0.82 -15.68 -8.57
N THR A 286 -0.06 -15.65 -7.47
CA THR A 286 0.59 -14.48 -6.86
C THR A 286 -0.28 -13.24 -7.00
N VAL A 287 -1.52 -13.45 -6.54
CA VAL A 287 -2.73 -12.61 -6.56
C VAL A 287 -2.90 -11.82 -7.86
N ARG A 288 -3.02 -12.59 -8.96
CA ARG A 288 -3.06 -12.18 -10.37
C ARG A 288 -1.94 -11.22 -10.74
N ILE A 289 -0.77 -11.68 -10.33
CA ILE A 289 0.56 -11.21 -10.65
C ILE A 289 0.77 -9.81 -10.10
N VAL A 290 0.93 -9.82 -8.78
CA VAL A 290 1.51 -8.84 -7.87
C VAL A 290 0.63 -7.65 -7.44
N GLY A 291 -0.69 -7.87 -7.29
CA GLY A 291 -1.67 -7.07 -6.48
C GLY A 291 -2.08 -5.69 -7.02
N LEU A 292 -3.12 -4.92 -6.61
CA LEU A 292 -4.27 -5.09 -5.69
C LEU A 292 -5.52 -5.58 -6.47
N GLY A 293 -6.33 -6.47 -5.88
CA GLY A 293 -7.51 -7.05 -6.53
C GLY A 293 -8.48 -6.01 -7.15
N TYR A 294 -8.87 -6.24 -8.42
CA TYR A 294 -9.84 -5.49 -9.23
C TYR A 294 -9.46 -4.07 -9.71
N ARG A 295 -8.17 -3.78 -9.98
CA ARG A 295 -7.88 -2.80 -11.05
C ARG A 295 -8.14 -3.44 -12.42
N SER A 296 -8.55 -2.62 -13.38
CA SER A 296 -9.16 -3.00 -14.66
C SER A 296 -8.63 -4.32 -15.21
N VAL A 297 -9.53 -5.25 -15.57
CA VAL A 297 -9.19 -6.48 -16.33
C VAL A 297 -8.33 -6.15 -17.57
N GLU A 298 -8.37 -4.91 -18.04
CA GLU A 298 -7.57 -4.36 -19.13
C GLU A 298 -6.06 -4.26 -18.83
N GLU A 299 -5.63 -4.22 -17.56
CA GLU A 299 -4.20 -4.14 -17.19
C GLU A 299 -3.55 -5.53 -17.05
N LEU A 300 -4.34 -6.57 -16.80
CA LEU A 300 -3.85 -7.95 -16.64
C LEU A 300 -3.00 -8.46 -17.82
N PRO A 301 -3.36 -8.22 -19.11
CA PRO A 301 -2.53 -8.62 -20.25
C PRO A 301 -1.13 -8.01 -20.20
N HIS A 302 -1.04 -6.72 -19.86
CA HIS A 302 0.22 -5.99 -19.78
C HIS A 302 1.13 -6.54 -18.67
N ARG A 303 0.56 -6.78 -17.48
CA ARG A 303 1.29 -7.35 -16.34
C ARG A 303 1.76 -8.78 -16.59
N LEU A 304 0.91 -9.62 -17.19
CA LEU A 304 1.27 -10.97 -17.62
C LEU A 304 2.47 -10.93 -18.56
N LYS A 305 2.43 -10.05 -19.56
CA LYS A 305 3.52 -9.89 -20.52
C LYS A 305 4.83 -9.48 -19.85
N ILE A 306 4.81 -8.47 -18.99
CA ILE A 306 6.03 -8.00 -18.31
C ILE A 306 6.57 -9.08 -17.38
N PHE A 307 5.73 -9.65 -16.53
CA PHE A 307 6.16 -10.61 -15.52
C PHE A 307 6.70 -11.90 -16.16
N LEU A 308 5.94 -12.51 -17.07
CA LEU A 308 6.34 -13.76 -17.71
C LEU A 308 7.53 -13.59 -18.66
N SER A 309 7.82 -12.38 -19.14
CA SER A 309 9.04 -12.10 -19.92
C SER A 309 10.34 -12.18 -19.11
N LYS A 310 10.27 -12.10 -17.77
CA LYS A 310 11.45 -12.24 -16.89
C LYS A 310 11.81 -13.68 -16.57
N TYR A 311 10.83 -14.57 -16.64
CA TYR A 311 11.05 -16.01 -16.66
C TYR A 311 11.47 -16.43 -18.06
#